data_AF-A0A959NZT6-F1
#
_entry.id   AF-A0A959NZT6-F1
#
_cell.length_a   1.000
_cell.length_b   1.000
_cell.length_c   1.000
_cell.angle_alpha   90.00
_cell.angle_beta   90.00
_cell.angle_gamma   90.00
#
_symmetry.space_group_name_H-M   'P 1'
#
loop_
_entity.id
_entity.type
_entity.pdbx_description
1 polymer ?
#
loop_
_entity_poly.entity_id
_entity_poly.type
_entity_poly.pdbx_seq_one_letter_code
_entity_poly.pdbx_strand_id
1 'polypeptide(L)'
;EMVKNQKFGKIDITRREVKDFYETFEDSLGMIPEKFEIAHIFINPKSSDKLKQKSKQFAQLLLDSLKKGADFAELAKKNSDDPGSAADGGDLGFVKRGIFYPEFESAAFKLTEGQLSEVIESPVGFHIIELIEKRGESIHARHILIKPKTDDEADLKTIEKLSEIRDSILNKTNTFSYYAAKFSDDKETAKFEGLLGTFEVGQLDKQMLDQVYKLNEGEIGYPKRLEVGNNEYGFHIVKLIKRTPEHKASLETDYDDIKRLAEFKKRENLFNKWMSEIKQNIFWETRI
;
A
#
# COMPACT_ATOMS: atom_id res chain seq x y z
N GLU A 1 12.12 8.75 -24.28
CA GLU A 1 12.73 8.24 -23.02
C GLU A 1 13.33 6.83 -23.14
N MET A 2 12.68 5.86 -23.79
CA MET A 2 13.17 4.48 -23.91
C MET A 2 14.60 4.35 -24.50
N VAL A 3 14.95 5.16 -25.51
CA VAL A 3 16.30 5.16 -26.13
C VAL A 3 17.39 5.72 -25.19
N LYS A 4 17.05 6.70 -24.35
CA LYS A 4 17.97 7.30 -23.36
C LYS A 4 18.31 6.28 -22.27
N ASN A 5 17.32 5.54 -21.78
CA ASN A 5 17.53 4.48 -20.79
C ASN A 5 18.26 3.26 -21.37
N GLN A 6 18.02 2.88 -22.63
CA GLN A 6 18.75 1.78 -23.28
C GLN A 6 20.25 2.06 -23.48
N LYS A 7 20.63 3.31 -23.81
CA LYS A 7 22.04 3.66 -24.07
C LYS A 7 22.84 4.09 -22.83
N PHE A 8 22.20 4.71 -21.84
CA PHE A 8 22.90 5.34 -20.71
C PHE A 8 22.41 4.83 -19.33
N GLY A 9 21.63 3.74 -19.29
CA GLY A 9 21.03 3.21 -18.07
C GLY A 9 22.02 2.55 -17.08
N LYS A 10 23.23 2.19 -17.53
CA LYS A 10 24.30 1.62 -16.68
C LYS A 10 25.59 2.42 -16.87
N ILE A 11 25.67 3.60 -16.26
CA ILE A 11 26.91 4.36 -16.17
C ILE A 11 27.46 4.18 -14.77
N ASP A 12 28.60 3.51 -14.67
CA ASP A 12 29.37 3.43 -13.44
C ASP A 12 30.28 4.66 -13.34
N ILE A 13 30.42 5.20 -12.14
CA ILE A 13 31.26 6.37 -11.87
C ILE A 13 32.32 5.99 -10.84
N THR A 14 33.57 6.37 -11.12
CA THR A 14 34.70 6.08 -10.25
C THR A 14 34.73 7.03 -9.06
N ARG A 15 35.37 6.61 -7.95
CA ARG A 15 35.61 7.49 -6.78
C ARG A 15 36.27 8.83 -7.15
N ARG A 16 37.18 8.81 -8.13
CA ARG A 16 37.84 10.03 -8.62
C ARG A 16 36.84 10.96 -9.28
N GLU A 17 35.99 10.45 -10.17
CA GLU A 17 34.97 11.27 -10.84
C GLU A 17 33.92 11.83 -9.86
N VAL A 18 33.59 11.10 -8.79
CA VAL A 18 32.72 11.63 -7.71
C VAL A 18 33.42 12.78 -6.97
N LYS A 19 34.71 12.64 -6.69
CA LYS A 19 35.51 13.70 -6.06
C LYS A 19 35.63 14.93 -6.96
N ASP A 20 35.95 14.74 -8.23
CA ASP A 20 36.06 15.82 -9.22
C ASP A 20 34.71 16.57 -9.37
N PHE A 21 33.60 15.83 -9.36
CA PHE A 21 32.25 16.41 -9.35
C PHE A 21 32.02 17.24 -8.08
N TYR A 22 32.32 16.72 -6.90
CA TYR A 22 32.17 17.45 -5.65
C TYR A 22 32.97 18.75 -5.66
N GLU A 23 34.27 18.69 -5.99
CA GLU A 23 35.14 19.89 -6.03
C GLU A 23 34.66 20.93 -7.06
N THR A 24 34.07 20.49 -8.18
CA THR A 24 33.55 21.40 -9.21
C THR A 24 32.24 22.07 -8.81
N PHE A 25 31.38 21.37 -8.07
CA PHE A 25 30.01 21.81 -7.78
C PHE A 25 29.76 22.11 -6.31
N GLU A 26 30.78 22.11 -5.45
CA GLU A 26 30.68 22.27 -3.99
C GLU A 26 29.73 23.41 -3.57
N ASP A 27 29.96 24.61 -4.11
CA ASP A 27 29.14 25.80 -3.81
C ASP A 27 27.69 25.70 -4.34
N SER A 28 27.44 24.83 -5.31
CA SER A 28 26.14 24.64 -5.98
C SER A 28 25.36 23.44 -5.47
N LEU A 29 25.96 22.55 -4.67
CA LEU A 29 25.28 21.36 -4.12
C LEU A 29 24.21 21.71 -3.08
N GLY A 30 24.33 22.88 -2.45
CA GLY A 30 23.39 23.34 -1.43
C GLY A 30 23.51 22.55 -0.13
N MET A 31 22.44 22.57 0.66
CA MET A 31 22.34 21.81 1.91
C MET A 31 21.74 20.43 1.62
N ILE A 32 22.27 19.40 2.27
CA ILE A 32 21.63 18.09 2.31
C ILE A 32 20.46 18.20 3.30
N PRO A 33 19.21 17.89 2.87
CA PRO A 33 18.06 17.94 3.76
C PRO A 33 18.22 17.00 4.96
N GLU A 34 17.52 17.31 6.04
CA GLU A 34 17.42 16.40 7.18
C GLU A 34 16.88 15.02 6.76
N LYS A 35 17.47 13.96 7.31
CA LYS A 35 17.16 12.57 7.00
C LYS A 35 16.86 11.76 8.26
N PHE A 36 15.95 10.81 8.12
CA PHE A 36 15.63 9.82 9.13
C PHE A 36 15.84 8.42 8.59
N GLU A 37 16.64 7.64 9.30
CA GLU A 37 16.69 6.20 9.12
C GLU A 37 15.71 5.55 10.09
N ILE A 38 14.71 4.85 9.57
CA ILE A 38 13.60 4.32 10.36
C ILE A 38 13.36 2.84 10.06
N ALA A 39 12.88 2.13 11.07
CA ALA A 39 12.37 0.78 10.96
C ALA A 39 10.97 0.71 11.56
N HIS A 40 10.17 -0.25 11.12
CA HIS A 40 8.82 -0.45 11.64
C HIS A 40 8.46 -1.91 11.84
N ILE A 41 7.46 -2.14 12.69
CA ILE A 41 6.74 -3.41 12.79
C ILE A 41 5.28 -3.09 12.49
N PHE A 42 4.77 -3.65 11.40
CA PHE A 42 3.42 -3.39 10.90
C PHE A 42 2.55 -4.63 11.09
N ILE A 43 1.33 -4.47 11.61
CA ILE A 43 0.37 -5.55 11.81
C ILE A 43 -0.99 -5.12 11.27
N ASN A 44 -1.61 -6.00 10.47
CA ASN A 44 -2.97 -5.81 9.99
C ASN A 44 -3.97 -6.23 11.08
N PRO A 45 -5.00 -5.41 11.38
CA PRO A 45 -6.07 -5.83 12.26
C PRO A 45 -6.81 -7.00 11.62
N LYS A 46 -6.66 -8.20 12.20
CA LYS A 46 -7.39 -9.37 11.72
C LYS A 46 -8.84 -9.24 12.17
N SER A 47 -9.79 -9.19 11.23
CA SER A 47 -11.20 -9.36 11.54
C SER A 47 -11.34 -10.65 12.36
N SER A 48 -11.84 -10.54 13.59
CA SER A 48 -11.92 -11.71 14.48
C SER A 48 -12.85 -12.76 13.86
N ASP A 49 -12.54 -14.06 14.02
CA ASP A 49 -13.44 -15.15 13.59
C ASP A 49 -14.86 -14.96 14.15
N LYS A 50 -14.96 -14.36 15.34
CA LYS A 50 -16.22 -13.99 15.99
C LYS A 50 -17.01 -12.95 15.19
N LEU A 51 -16.37 -11.92 14.66
CA LEU A 51 -17.05 -10.94 13.80
C LEU A 51 -17.42 -11.50 12.43
N LYS A 52 -16.51 -12.27 11.83
CA LYS A 52 -16.80 -12.98 10.59
C LYS A 52 -18.02 -13.89 10.77
N GLN A 53 -18.09 -14.60 11.90
CA GLN A 53 -19.24 -15.41 12.28
C GLN A 53 -20.50 -14.57 12.54
N LYS A 54 -20.40 -13.42 13.22
CA LYS A 54 -21.55 -12.50 13.39
C LYS A 54 -22.08 -11.97 12.06
N SER A 55 -21.19 -11.61 11.13
CA SER A 55 -21.56 -11.10 9.80
C SER A 55 -22.22 -12.20 8.98
N LYS A 56 -21.68 -13.42 9.04
CA LYS A 56 -22.31 -14.61 8.45
C LYS A 56 -23.69 -14.90 9.05
N GLN A 57 -23.83 -14.82 10.38
CA GLN A 57 -25.11 -15.00 11.06
C GLN A 57 -26.11 -13.92 10.66
N PHE A 58 -25.67 -12.67 10.53
CA PHE A 58 -26.53 -11.58 10.08
C PHE A 58 -26.97 -11.76 8.62
N ALA A 59 -26.06 -12.12 7.72
CA ALA A 59 -26.40 -12.50 6.35
C ALA A 59 -27.39 -13.69 6.32
N GLN A 60 -27.21 -14.68 7.20
CA GLN A 60 -28.14 -15.80 7.32
C GLN A 60 -29.54 -15.34 7.77
N LEU A 61 -29.64 -14.42 8.73
CA LEU A 61 -30.92 -13.85 9.16
C LEU A 61 -31.63 -13.10 8.04
N LEU A 62 -30.89 -12.34 7.22
CA LEU A 62 -31.45 -11.66 6.05
C LEU A 62 -31.95 -12.67 5.01
N LEU A 63 -31.17 -13.72 4.73
CA LEU A 63 -31.60 -14.79 3.83
C LEU A 63 -32.87 -15.49 4.34
N ASP A 64 -32.95 -15.76 5.64
CA ASP A 64 -34.14 -16.37 6.26
C ASP A 64 -35.37 -15.46 6.15
N SER A 65 -35.20 -14.13 6.26
CA SER A 65 -36.26 -13.16 6.02
C SER A 65 -36.70 -13.11 4.55
N LEU A 66 -35.76 -13.15 3.60
CA LEU A 66 -36.06 -13.23 2.17
C LEU A 66 -36.84 -14.50 1.82
N LYS A 67 -36.42 -15.65 2.37
CA LYS A 67 -37.14 -16.94 2.22
C LYS A 67 -38.56 -16.90 2.81
N LYS A 68 -38.85 -15.99 3.74
CA LYS A 68 -40.19 -15.73 4.31
C LYS A 68 -41.00 -14.67 3.56
N GLY A 69 -40.46 -14.12 2.46
CA GLY A 69 -41.16 -13.16 1.60
C GLY A 69 -40.88 -11.69 1.91
N ALA A 70 -39.80 -11.37 2.65
CA ALA A 70 -39.36 -9.98 2.76
C ALA A 70 -38.90 -9.44 1.40
N ASP A 71 -39.09 -8.14 1.16
CA ASP A 71 -38.66 -7.51 -0.09
C ASP A 71 -37.13 -7.39 -0.16
N PHE A 72 -36.56 -7.87 -1.26
CA PHE A 72 -35.12 -7.88 -1.45
C PHE A 72 -34.54 -6.47 -1.57
N ALA A 73 -35.20 -5.60 -2.34
CA ALA A 73 -34.70 -4.26 -2.60
C ALA A 73 -34.69 -3.41 -1.32
N GLU A 74 -35.70 -3.54 -0.47
CA GLU A 74 -35.74 -2.89 0.84
C GLU A 74 -34.63 -3.40 1.77
N LEU A 75 -34.42 -4.72 1.85
CA LEU A 75 -33.35 -5.28 2.67
C LEU A 75 -31.96 -4.88 2.14
N ALA A 76 -31.77 -4.84 0.83
CA ALA A 76 -30.54 -4.39 0.20
C ALA A 76 -30.26 -2.92 0.52
N LYS A 77 -31.23 -2.02 0.30
CA LYS A 77 -31.10 -0.59 0.61
C LYS A 77 -30.75 -0.31 2.07
N LYS A 78 -31.29 -1.12 2.98
CA LYS A 78 -31.11 -0.92 4.43
C LYS A 78 -29.82 -1.53 4.98
N ASN A 79 -29.37 -2.65 4.42
CA ASN A 79 -28.34 -3.47 5.07
C ASN A 79 -27.13 -3.79 4.20
N SER A 80 -27.19 -3.57 2.88
CA SER A 80 -26.06 -3.90 1.99
C SER A 80 -24.94 -2.87 2.13
N ASP A 81 -23.72 -3.36 2.32
CA ASP A 81 -22.46 -2.61 2.39
C ASP A 81 -21.81 -2.43 1.00
N ASP A 82 -22.53 -2.74 -0.08
CA ASP A 82 -22.12 -2.44 -1.45
C ASP A 82 -22.59 -1.04 -1.88
N PRO A 83 -21.71 -0.03 -1.93
CA PRO A 83 -22.10 1.33 -2.30
C PRO A 83 -22.58 1.46 -3.74
N GLY A 84 -22.20 0.53 -4.64
CA GLY A 84 -22.52 0.61 -6.06
C GLY A 84 -23.94 0.16 -6.40
N SER A 85 -24.58 -0.66 -5.56
CA SER A 85 -25.90 -1.24 -5.87
C SER A 85 -26.90 -1.13 -4.71
N ALA A 86 -26.47 -0.93 -3.46
CA ALA A 86 -27.37 -0.93 -2.31
C ALA A 86 -28.54 0.06 -2.47
N ALA A 87 -28.25 1.30 -2.90
CA ALA A 87 -29.26 2.33 -3.11
C ALA A 87 -30.32 1.96 -4.17
N ASP A 88 -29.95 1.10 -5.12
CA ASP A 88 -30.80 0.62 -6.21
C ASP A 88 -31.40 -0.77 -5.91
N GLY A 89 -31.47 -1.15 -4.63
CA GLY A 89 -32.05 -2.43 -4.22
C GLY A 89 -31.14 -3.63 -4.46
N GLY A 90 -29.83 -3.39 -4.56
CA GLY A 90 -28.81 -4.40 -4.79
C GLY A 90 -28.66 -4.81 -6.25
N ASP A 91 -29.31 -4.10 -7.19
CA ASP A 91 -29.27 -4.44 -8.62
C ASP A 91 -27.88 -4.21 -9.22
N LEU A 92 -27.33 -5.25 -9.85
CA LEU A 92 -26.02 -5.20 -10.52
C LEU A 92 -26.14 -5.07 -12.04
N GLY A 93 -27.36 -5.09 -12.59
CA GLY A 93 -27.61 -5.12 -14.02
C GLY A 93 -27.09 -6.40 -14.70
N PHE A 94 -27.01 -6.37 -16.03
CA PHE A 94 -26.46 -7.47 -16.81
C PHE A 94 -24.93 -7.46 -16.78
N VAL A 95 -24.35 -8.55 -16.27
CA VAL A 95 -22.92 -8.77 -16.23
C VAL A 95 -22.52 -10.02 -16.99
N LYS A 96 -21.32 -10.01 -17.57
CA LYS A 96 -20.68 -11.20 -18.14
C LYS A 96 -19.82 -11.89 -17.08
N ARG A 97 -19.48 -13.15 -17.34
CA ARG A 97 -18.47 -13.88 -16.55
C ARG A 97 -17.11 -13.18 -16.59
N GLY A 98 -16.37 -13.27 -15.50
CA GLY A 98 -15.05 -12.67 -15.30
C GLY A 98 -15.07 -11.25 -14.69
N ILE A 99 -16.23 -10.75 -14.28
CA ILE A 99 -16.38 -9.41 -13.67
C ILE A 99 -16.37 -9.48 -12.15
N PHE A 100 -16.96 -10.53 -11.57
CA PHE A 100 -17.07 -10.68 -10.12
C PHE A 100 -16.08 -11.72 -9.56
N TYR A 101 -15.97 -11.75 -8.24
CA TYR A 101 -15.17 -12.77 -7.55
C TYR A 101 -15.63 -14.18 -7.92
N PRO A 102 -14.71 -15.16 -8.08
CA PRO A 102 -15.04 -16.51 -8.52
C PRO A 102 -16.12 -17.20 -7.68
N GLU A 103 -16.14 -16.95 -6.37
CA GLU A 103 -17.13 -17.50 -5.43
C GLU A 103 -18.53 -16.97 -5.73
N PHE A 104 -18.65 -15.66 -5.97
CA PHE A 104 -19.90 -15.02 -6.36
C PHE A 104 -20.38 -15.56 -7.71
N GLU A 105 -19.52 -15.58 -8.73
CA GLU A 105 -19.91 -16.05 -10.07
C GLU A 105 -20.33 -17.51 -10.06
N SER A 106 -19.57 -18.37 -9.37
CA SER A 106 -19.88 -19.79 -9.26
C SER A 106 -21.27 -20.01 -8.66
N ALA A 107 -21.67 -19.21 -7.66
CA ALA A 107 -23.00 -19.28 -7.08
C ALA A 107 -24.06 -18.70 -8.04
N ALA A 108 -23.87 -17.47 -8.51
CA ALA A 108 -24.86 -16.75 -9.33
C ALA A 108 -25.22 -17.49 -10.63
N PHE A 109 -24.23 -18.09 -11.31
CA PHE A 109 -24.47 -18.83 -12.56
C PHE A 109 -25.16 -20.18 -12.37
N LYS A 110 -25.14 -20.74 -11.14
CA LYS A 110 -25.83 -22.00 -10.78
C LYS A 110 -27.30 -21.79 -10.42
N LEU A 111 -27.70 -20.56 -10.14
CA LEU A 111 -29.09 -20.23 -9.81
C LEU A 111 -29.99 -20.35 -11.05
N THR A 112 -31.26 -20.65 -10.81
CA THR A 112 -32.34 -20.44 -11.77
C THR A 112 -32.94 -19.04 -11.57
N GLU A 113 -33.65 -18.54 -12.58
CA GLU A 113 -34.31 -17.22 -12.48
C GLU A 113 -35.30 -17.19 -11.30
N GLY A 114 -35.28 -16.09 -10.54
CA GLY A 114 -36.01 -15.91 -9.29
C GLY A 114 -35.44 -16.66 -8.08
N GLN A 115 -34.34 -17.41 -8.23
CA GLN A 115 -33.77 -18.19 -7.13
C GLN A 115 -32.79 -17.36 -6.29
N LEU A 116 -32.86 -17.54 -4.98
CA LEU A 116 -31.88 -17.06 -4.00
C LEU A 116 -30.74 -18.06 -3.80
N SER A 117 -29.52 -17.57 -3.65
CA SER A 117 -28.38 -18.35 -3.20
C SER A 117 -28.43 -18.62 -1.69
N GLU A 118 -27.62 -19.58 -1.25
CA GLU A 118 -27.16 -19.59 0.14
C GLU A 118 -26.19 -18.42 0.39
N VAL A 119 -25.81 -18.19 1.65
CA VAL A 119 -24.82 -17.15 1.99
C VAL A 119 -23.45 -17.55 1.42
N ILE A 120 -22.94 -16.76 0.47
CA ILE A 120 -21.66 -17.00 -0.21
C ILE A 120 -20.58 -16.13 0.41
N GLU A 121 -19.46 -16.73 0.77
CA GLU A 121 -18.30 -15.99 1.27
C GLU A 121 -17.35 -15.63 0.11
N SER A 122 -16.82 -14.42 0.14
CA SER A 122 -15.81 -13.90 -0.79
C SER A 122 -14.76 -13.09 -0.02
N PRO A 123 -13.66 -12.65 -0.66
CA PRO A 123 -12.67 -11.77 -0.03
C PRO A 123 -13.25 -10.47 0.54
N VAL A 124 -14.35 -9.96 -0.04
CA VAL A 124 -14.96 -8.68 0.38
C VAL A 124 -16.12 -8.85 1.35
N GLY A 125 -16.50 -10.07 1.74
CA GLY A 125 -17.60 -10.31 2.70
C GLY A 125 -18.56 -11.41 2.27
N PHE A 126 -19.76 -11.38 2.86
CA PHE A 126 -20.82 -12.36 2.66
C PHE A 126 -21.91 -11.83 1.73
N HIS A 127 -22.30 -12.64 0.76
CA HIS A 127 -23.25 -12.28 -0.29
C HIS A 127 -24.50 -13.14 -0.20
N ILE A 128 -25.66 -12.51 -0.40
CA ILE A 128 -26.91 -13.17 -0.74
C ILE A 128 -27.25 -12.73 -2.15
N ILE A 129 -27.41 -13.67 -3.06
CA ILE A 129 -27.55 -13.39 -4.50
C ILE A 129 -28.93 -13.84 -4.94
N GLU A 130 -29.60 -13.02 -5.74
CA GLU A 130 -30.79 -13.42 -6.48
C GLU A 130 -30.53 -13.28 -7.97
N LEU A 131 -30.80 -14.34 -8.73
CA LEU A 131 -30.74 -14.27 -10.18
C LEU A 131 -32.09 -13.76 -10.71
N ILE A 132 -32.08 -12.60 -11.38
CA ILE A 132 -33.28 -12.01 -11.98
C ILE A 132 -33.51 -12.64 -13.36
N GLU A 133 -32.48 -12.65 -14.21
CA GLU A 133 -32.59 -13.12 -15.59
C GLU A 133 -31.26 -13.71 -16.09
N LYS A 134 -31.30 -14.72 -16.95
CA LYS A 134 -30.11 -15.31 -17.59
C LYS A 134 -30.18 -15.24 -19.11
N ARG A 135 -29.16 -14.62 -19.73
CA ARG A 135 -29.05 -14.46 -21.19
C ARG A 135 -27.71 -14.99 -21.70
N GLY A 136 -27.69 -16.24 -22.15
CA GLY A 136 -26.47 -16.87 -22.65
C GLY A 136 -25.37 -16.92 -21.59
N GLU A 137 -24.27 -16.21 -21.83
CA GLU A 137 -23.14 -16.06 -20.89
C GLU A 137 -23.23 -14.84 -19.97
N SER A 138 -24.33 -14.09 -20.04
CA SER A 138 -24.62 -12.96 -19.16
C SER A 138 -25.73 -13.29 -18.17
N ILE A 139 -25.63 -12.72 -16.97
CA ILE A 139 -26.65 -12.81 -15.93
C ILE A 139 -27.03 -11.40 -15.47
N HIS A 140 -28.32 -11.20 -15.20
CA HIS A 140 -28.82 -10.07 -14.44
C HIS A 140 -29.11 -10.55 -13.04
N ALA A 141 -28.35 -10.04 -12.07
CA ALA A 141 -28.47 -10.45 -10.68
C ALA A 141 -28.56 -9.22 -9.78
N ARG A 142 -29.11 -9.44 -8.60
CA ARG A 142 -29.02 -8.49 -7.48
C ARG A 142 -28.41 -9.18 -6.27
N HIS A 143 -27.81 -8.41 -5.39
CA HIS A 143 -27.17 -8.95 -4.19
C HIS A 143 -27.31 -8.07 -2.95
N ILE A 144 -27.11 -8.69 -1.79
CA ILE A 144 -26.88 -8.01 -0.52
C ILE A 144 -25.48 -8.41 -0.05
N LEU A 145 -24.59 -7.44 0.09
CA LEU A 145 -23.24 -7.63 0.63
C LEU A 145 -23.21 -7.25 2.10
N ILE A 146 -22.79 -8.16 2.97
CA ILE A 146 -22.49 -7.87 4.37
C ILE A 146 -20.98 -7.98 4.58
N LYS A 147 -20.33 -6.84 4.80
CA LYS A 147 -18.91 -6.79 5.13
C LYS A 147 -18.73 -7.10 6.62
N PRO A 148 -17.73 -7.90 6.99
CA PRO A 148 -17.24 -7.90 8.36
C PRO A 148 -16.87 -6.47 8.73
N LYS A 149 -17.58 -5.88 9.70
CA LYS A 149 -17.25 -4.54 10.19
C LYS A 149 -15.80 -4.53 10.66
N THR A 150 -15.05 -3.50 10.30
CA THR A 150 -13.75 -3.20 10.92
C THR A 150 -14.00 -2.91 12.38
N ASP A 151 -13.36 -3.69 13.25
CA ASP A 151 -13.68 -3.75 14.66
C ASP A 151 -12.81 -2.76 15.41
N ASP A 152 -13.40 -1.80 16.12
CA ASP A 152 -12.68 -1.08 17.16
C ASP A 152 -11.99 -2.09 18.12
N GLU A 153 -12.57 -3.27 18.35
CA GLU A 153 -11.95 -4.34 19.16
C GLU A 153 -10.70 -4.97 18.49
N ALA A 154 -10.66 -5.12 17.17
CA ALA A 154 -9.52 -5.69 16.44
C ALA A 154 -8.39 -4.67 16.33
N ASP A 155 -8.75 -3.40 16.11
CA ASP A 155 -7.83 -2.28 16.17
C ASP A 155 -7.22 -2.18 17.58
N LEU A 156 -8.06 -2.20 18.63
CA LEU A 156 -7.61 -2.20 20.03
C LEU A 156 -6.69 -3.38 20.33
N LYS A 157 -7.03 -4.62 19.94
CA LYS A 157 -6.15 -5.78 20.13
C LYS A 157 -4.83 -5.65 19.39
N THR A 158 -4.85 -5.05 18.21
CA THR A 158 -3.63 -4.83 17.42
C THR A 158 -2.74 -3.78 18.08
N ILE A 159 -3.34 -2.70 18.58
CA ILE A 159 -2.67 -1.65 19.35
C ILE A 159 -2.09 -2.21 20.66
N GLU A 160 -2.87 -2.98 21.41
CA GLU A 160 -2.41 -3.70 22.61
C GLU A 160 -1.24 -4.61 22.27
N LYS A 161 -1.35 -5.37 21.18
CA LYS A 161 -0.27 -6.28 20.78
C LYS A 161 1.02 -5.56 20.44
N LEU A 162 0.94 -4.49 19.66
CA LEU A 162 2.09 -3.66 19.33
C LEU A 162 2.66 -2.96 20.57
N SER A 163 1.82 -2.59 21.52
CA SER A 163 2.25 -2.02 22.82
C SER A 163 3.01 -3.05 23.64
N GLU A 164 2.52 -4.29 23.76
CA GLU A 164 3.23 -5.40 24.42
C GLU A 164 4.60 -5.68 23.76
N ILE A 165 4.65 -5.66 22.43
CA ILE A 165 5.89 -5.85 21.68
C ILE A 165 6.87 -4.73 22.02
N ARG A 166 6.43 -3.47 21.96
CA ARG A 166 7.24 -2.31 22.32
C ARG A 166 7.78 -2.43 23.74
N ASP A 167 6.92 -2.71 24.72
CA ASP A 167 7.32 -2.83 26.13
C ASP A 167 8.30 -3.98 26.34
N SER A 168 8.11 -5.10 25.62
CA SER A 168 9.06 -6.21 25.65
C SER A 168 10.44 -5.83 25.09
N ILE A 169 10.49 -5.01 24.06
CA ILE A 169 11.76 -4.50 23.50
C ILE A 169 12.43 -3.52 24.47
N LEU A 170 11.66 -2.61 25.08
CA LEU A 170 12.18 -1.65 26.07
C LEU A 170 12.71 -2.35 27.32
N ASN A 171 12.06 -3.44 27.73
CA ASN A 171 12.50 -4.30 28.84
C ASN A 171 13.63 -5.28 28.44
N LYS A 172 14.16 -5.17 27.22
CA LYS A 172 15.27 -5.98 26.69
C LYS A 172 15.00 -7.49 26.67
N THR A 173 13.73 -7.89 26.61
CA THR A 173 13.34 -9.31 26.51
C THR A 173 13.83 -9.92 25.19
N ASN A 174 13.70 -9.19 24.09
CA ASN A 174 14.20 -9.54 22.75
C ASN A 174 14.43 -8.26 21.93
N THR A 175 15.02 -8.40 20.74
CA THR A 175 15.36 -7.27 19.86
C THR A 175 14.19 -6.85 18.97
N PHE A 176 14.23 -5.61 18.47
CA PHE A 176 13.29 -5.13 17.45
C PHE A 176 13.29 -6.05 16.21
N SER A 177 14.48 -6.44 15.74
CA SER A 177 14.69 -7.36 14.61
C SER A 177 13.95 -8.69 14.83
N TYR A 178 14.04 -9.29 16.03
CA TYR A 178 13.32 -10.51 16.37
C TYR A 178 11.79 -10.34 16.25
N TYR A 179 11.24 -9.27 16.82
CA TYR A 179 9.79 -9.03 16.78
C TYR A 179 9.32 -8.66 15.37
N ALA A 180 10.13 -7.92 14.59
CA ALA A 180 9.84 -7.61 13.20
C ALA A 180 9.74 -8.90 12.36
N ALA A 181 10.74 -9.78 12.46
CA ALA A 181 10.74 -11.06 11.75
C ALA A 181 9.57 -11.97 12.14
N LYS A 182 9.18 -11.96 13.42
CA LYS A 182 8.16 -12.86 13.95
C LYS A 182 6.72 -12.37 13.76
N PHE A 183 6.48 -11.06 13.89
CA PHE A 183 5.12 -10.52 14.00
C PHE A 183 4.75 -9.52 12.90
N SER A 184 5.71 -8.92 12.20
CA SER A 184 5.37 -7.95 11.15
C SER A 184 4.67 -8.65 9.98
N ASP A 185 3.53 -8.12 9.56
CA ASP A 185 2.81 -8.51 8.36
C ASP A 185 3.44 -7.91 7.09
N ASP A 186 4.26 -6.86 7.22
CA ASP A 186 5.15 -6.42 6.15
C ASP A 186 6.35 -7.39 6.04
N LYS A 187 6.21 -8.37 5.15
CA LYS A 187 7.21 -9.43 4.95
C LYS A 187 8.44 -8.98 4.18
N GLU A 188 8.39 -7.83 3.51
CA GLU A 188 9.54 -7.30 2.78
C GLU A 188 10.53 -6.72 3.77
N THR A 189 10.08 -5.79 4.61
CA THR A 189 10.94 -5.14 5.61
C THR A 189 11.30 -6.08 6.76
N ALA A 190 10.42 -7.01 7.15
CA ALA A 190 10.70 -7.97 8.22
C ALA A 190 11.98 -8.81 7.99
N LYS A 191 12.32 -9.11 6.73
CA LYS A 191 13.55 -9.82 6.36
C LYS A 191 14.80 -8.96 6.58
N PHE A 192 14.63 -7.65 6.60
CA PHE A 192 15.66 -6.65 6.83
C PHE A 192 15.45 -5.97 8.18
N GLU A 193 15.10 -6.74 9.21
CA GLU A 193 14.94 -6.26 10.60
C GLU A 193 13.84 -5.19 10.80
N GLY A 194 12.90 -5.09 9.86
CA GLY A 194 11.89 -4.04 9.82
C GLY A 194 12.38 -2.73 9.19
N LEU A 195 13.59 -2.69 8.61
CA LEU A 195 14.16 -1.48 8.01
C LEU A 195 13.31 -1.00 6.83
N LEU A 196 12.82 0.23 6.95
CA LEU A 196 12.18 0.95 5.84
C LEU A 196 13.22 1.67 4.98
N GLY A 197 14.33 2.10 5.61
CA GLY A 197 15.44 2.78 4.97
C GLY A 197 15.60 4.21 5.47
N THR A 198 16.32 5.01 4.68
CA THR A 198 16.61 6.41 4.96
C THR A 198 15.76 7.30 4.08
N PHE A 199 15.04 8.23 4.70
CA PHE A 199 14.14 9.17 4.04
C PHE A 199 14.53 10.60 4.36
N GLU A 200 14.51 11.47 3.37
CA GLU A 200 14.55 12.92 3.57
C GLU A 200 13.22 13.41 4.14
N VAL A 201 13.22 14.52 4.90
CA VAL A 201 12.00 15.11 5.48
C VAL A 201 10.88 15.27 4.44
N GLY A 202 11.22 15.70 3.21
CA GLY A 202 10.23 15.92 2.15
C GLY A 202 9.63 14.64 1.54
N GLN A 203 10.18 13.46 1.85
CA GLN A 203 9.71 12.17 1.33
C GLN A 203 8.73 11.47 2.28
N LEU A 204 8.68 11.88 3.54
CA LEU A 204 7.77 11.31 4.53
C LEU A 204 6.46 12.11 4.57
N ASP A 205 5.35 11.40 4.75
CA ASP A 205 4.07 12.07 4.99
C ASP A 205 4.05 12.75 6.37
N LYS A 206 3.08 13.66 6.55
CA LYS A 206 2.94 14.44 7.79
C LYS A 206 2.78 13.56 9.03
N GLN A 207 2.05 12.45 8.92
CA GLN A 207 1.75 11.60 10.06
C GLN A 207 3.00 10.86 10.55
N MET A 208 3.80 10.35 9.61
CA MET A 208 5.10 9.74 9.90
C MET A 208 6.07 10.75 10.49
N LEU A 209 6.16 11.96 9.90
CA LEU A 209 7.02 13.03 10.42
C LEU A 209 6.67 13.40 11.87
N ASP A 210 5.39 13.62 12.15
CA ASP A 210 4.90 13.96 13.49
C ASP A 210 5.22 12.88 14.54
N GLN A 211 5.34 11.63 14.11
CA GLN A 211 5.76 10.51 14.95
C GLN A 211 7.27 10.51 15.15
N VAL A 212 8.05 10.55 14.07
CA VAL A 212 9.52 10.43 14.12
C VAL A 212 10.18 11.61 14.84
N TYR A 213 9.67 12.84 14.67
CA TYR A 213 10.19 14.03 15.38
C TYR A 213 10.06 13.97 16.91
N LYS A 214 9.16 13.11 17.43
CA LYS A 214 8.97 12.93 18.88
C LYS A 214 9.93 11.89 19.47
N LEU A 215 10.69 11.18 18.63
CA LEU A 215 11.58 10.12 19.04
C LEU A 215 13.02 10.60 19.12
N ASN A 216 13.76 10.07 20.09
CA ASN A 216 15.21 10.12 20.11
C ASN A 216 15.80 8.94 19.31
N GLU A 217 17.07 9.03 18.92
CA GLU A 217 17.75 7.91 18.26
C GLU A 217 17.72 6.65 19.13
N GLY A 218 17.35 5.52 18.52
CA GLY A 218 17.12 4.24 19.17
C GLY A 218 15.74 4.06 19.80
N GLU A 219 14.94 5.13 19.92
CA GLU A 219 13.62 5.09 20.57
C GLU A 219 12.54 4.50 19.65
N ILE A 220 11.54 3.87 20.27
CA ILE A 220 10.39 3.26 19.61
C ILE A 220 9.13 4.03 19.99
N GLY A 221 8.42 4.53 18.97
CA GLY A 221 7.15 5.21 19.12
C GLY A 221 6.00 4.29 19.50
N TYR A 222 4.90 4.91 19.93
CA TYR A 222 3.66 4.20 20.22
C TYR A 222 2.96 3.71 18.94
N PRO A 223 2.08 2.71 19.05
CA PRO A 223 1.32 2.22 17.90
C PRO A 223 0.53 3.36 17.23
N LYS A 224 0.65 3.45 15.90
CA LYS A 224 -0.08 4.39 15.06
C LYS A 224 -0.68 3.69 13.87
N ARG A 225 -1.81 4.22 13.39
CA ARG A 225 -2.48 3.73 12.19
C ARG A 225 -1.69 4.15 10.96
N LEU A 226 -1.52 3.25 10.00
CA LEU A 226 -0.90 3.50 8.71
C LEU A 226 -1.91 3.12 7.62
N GLU A 227 -2.19 4.05 6.71
CA GLU A 227 -2.99 3.79 5.52
C GLU A 227 -2.09 3.18 4.44
N VAL A 228 -2.45 2.01 3.92
CA VAL A 228 -1.63 1.27 2.94
C VAL A 228 -2.16 1.44 1.51
N GLY A 229 -3.31 2.09 1.35
CA GLY A 229 -3.99 2.36 0.07
C GLY A 229 -5.21 1.45 -0.14
N ASN A 230 -6.04 1.74 -1.15
CA ASN A 230 -7.25 0.96 -1.48
C ASN A 230 -8.19 0.67 -0.29
N ASN A 231 -8.32 1.62 0.65
CA ASN A 231 -9.13 1.48 1.86
C ASN A 231 -8.63 0.39 2.83
N GLU A 232 -7.40 -0.08 2.65
CA GLU A 232 -6.69 -0.96 3.57
C GLU A 232 -5.79 -0.14 4.49
N TYR A 233 -5.81 -0.50 5.77
CA TYR A 233 -5.03 0.14 6.81
C TYR A 233 -4.47 -0.93 7.75
N GLY A 234 -3.43 -0.57 8.49
CA GLY A 234 -2.96 -1.36 9.62
C GLY A 234 -2.39 -0.48 10.70
N PHE A 235 -1.71 -1.10 11.66
CA PHE A 235 -1.03 -0.38 12.73
C PHE A 235 0.44 -0.72 12.73
N HIS A 236 1.27 0.24 13.11
CA HIS A 236 2.69 0.01 13.27
C HIS A 236 3.28 0.70 14.49
N ILE A 237 4.43 0.19 14.94
CA ILE A 237 5.37 0.94 15.77
C ILE A 237 6.59 1.27 14.93
N VAL A 238 7.09 2.50 15.07
CA VAL A 238 8.26 2.99 14.34
C VAL A 238 9.41 3.16 15.32
N LYS A 239 10.59 2.68 14.94
CA LYS A 239 11.86 2.94 15.61
C LYS A 239 12.64 3.96 14.80
N LEU A 240 13.09 5.03 15.46
CA LEU A 240 14.08 5.92 14.89
C LEU A 240 15.46 5.27 15.08
N ILE A 241 16.12 4.90 13.99
CA ILE A 241 17.48 4.32 14.04
C ILE A 241 18.50 5.45 14.13
N LYS A 242 18.40 6.42 13.21
CA LYS A 242 19.34 7.53 13.10
C LYS A 242 18.65 8.79 12.57
N ARG A 243 19.00 9.95 13.12
CA ARG A 243 18.60 11.26 12.64
C ARG A 243 19.84 12.01 12.16
N THR A 244 19.83 12.39 10.90
CA THR A 244 20.90 13.20 10.31
C THR A 244 20.35 14.60 10.07
N PRO A 245 20.77 15.61 10.87
CA PRO A 245 20.32 16.99 10.68
C PRO A 245 20.69 17.54 9.30
N GLU A 246 20.02 18.62 8.89
CA GLU A 246 20.43 19.38 7.71
C GLU A 246 21.88 19.85 7.87
N HIS A 247 22.69 19.64 6.83
CA HIS A 247 24.11 19.99 6.84
C HIS A 247 24.61 20.27 5.43
N LYS A 248 25.80 20.88 5.35
CA LYS A 248 26.50 21.04 4.06
C LYS A 248 27.00 19.68 3.61
N ALA A 249 26.82 19.36 2.33
CA ALA A 249 27.28 18.10 1.75
C ALA A 249 28.78 17.90 1.98
N SER A 250 29.20 16.70 2.35
CA SER A 250 30.63 16.35 2.45
C SER A 250 30.91 14.98 1.82
N LEU A 251 32.11 14.81 1.24
CA LEU A 251 32.52 13.52 0.68
C LEU A 251 32.69 12.42 1.74
N GLU A 252 32.85 12.77 3.01
CA GLU A 252 33.03 11.80 4.09
C GLU A 252 31.69 11.18 4.51
N THR A 253 30.66 12.01 4.63
CA THR A 253 29.34 11.61 5.15
C THR A 253 28.32 11.31 4.05
N ASP A 254 28.41 12.00 2.92
CA ASP A 254 27.37 12.04 1.88
C ASP A 254 27.84 11.47 0.55
N TYR A 255 28.88 10.62 0.57
CA TYR A 255 29.47 10.07 -0.65
C TYR A 255 28.42 9.44 -1.58
N ASP A 256 27.45 8.69 -1.06
CA ASP A 256 26.43 8.04 -1.87
C ASP A 256 25.43 9.03 -2.48
N ASP A 257 25.08 10.09 -1.76
CA ASP A 257 24.25 11.18 -2.29
C ASP A 257 24.98 11.95 -3.40
N ILE A 258 26.23 12.32 -3.14
CA ILE A 258 27.09 13.02 -4.10
C ILE A 258 27.33 12.14 -5.32
N LYS A 259 27.54 10.82 -5.13
CA LYS A 259 27.67 9.85 -6.21
C LYS A 259 26.42 9.82 -7.08
N ARG A 260 25.22 9.76 -6.49
CA ARG A 260 23.95 9.80 -7.26
C ARG A 260 23.83 11.08 -8.11
N LEU A 261 24.18 12.23 -7.55
CA LEU A 261 24.19 13.51 -8.26
C LEU A 261 25.22 13.53 -9.39
N ALA A 262 26.43 13.02 -9.13
CA ALA A 262 27.51 12.92 -10.11
C ALA A 262 27.13 11.98 -11.26
N GLU A 263 26.53 10.82 -10.97
CA GLU A 263 26.00 9.90 -11.98
C GLU A 263 24.92 10.56 -12.84
N PHE A 264 23.99 11.30 -12.21
CA PHE A 264 22.97 12.05 -12.92
C PHE A 264 23.58 13.10 -13.86
N LYS A 265 24.57 13.87 -13.38
CA LYS A 265 25.25 14.88 -14.19
C LYS A 265 26.05 14.25 -15.34
N LYS A 266 26.75 13.14 -15.09
CA LYS A 266 27.49 12.39 -16.11
C LYS A 266 26.55 11.87 -17.20
N ARG A 267 25.39 11.32 -16.83
CA ARG A 267 24.33 10.91 -17.76
C ARG A 267 23.83 12.08 -18.61
N GLU A 268 23.58 13.23 -17.98
CA GLU A 268 23.16 14.45 -18.66
C GLU A 268 24.21 14.92 -19.70
N ASN A 269 25.47 14.98 -19.30
CA ASN A 269 26.57 15.39 -20.18
C ASN A 269 26.74 14.43 -21.38
N LEU A 270 26.69 13.12 -21.15
CA LEU A 270 26.78 12.12 -22.21
C LEU A 270 25.59 12.21 -23.18
N PHE A 271 24.39 12.44 -22.64
CA PHE A 271 23.21 12.67 -23.45
C PHE A 271 23.34 13.93 -24.31
N ASN A 272 23.80 15.05 -23.73
CA ASN A 272 23.99 16.30 -24.44
C ASN A 272 25.05 16.18 -25.55
N LYS A 273 26.15 15.48 -25.28
CA LYS A 273 27.19 15.18 -26.28
C LYS A 273 26.62 14.35 -27.43
N TRP A 274 25.91 13.27 -27.13
CA TRP A 274 25.25 12.43 -28.13
C TRP A 274 24.24 13.21 -28.98
N MET A 275 23.44 14.09 -28.36
CA MET A 275 22.51 14.97 -29.07
C MET A 275 23.22 15.96 -30.00
N SER A 276 24.39 16.48 -29.59
CA SER A 276 25.21 17.36 -30.44
C SER A 276 25.79 16.62 -31.64
N GLU A 277 26.31 15.41 -31.44
CA GLU A 277 26.82 14.55 -32.52
C GLU A 277 25.72 14.18 -33.53
N ILE A 278 24.50 13.91 -33.06
CA ILE A 278 23.34 13.70 -33.93
C ILE A 278 23.07 14.97 -34.76
N LYS A 279 23.00 16.15 -34.13
CA LYS A 279 22.73 17.41 -34.83
C LYS A 279 23.77 17.75 -35.90
N GLN A 280 25.03 17.38 -35.69
CA GLN A 280 26.10 17.60 -36.66
C GLN A 280 26.06 16.62 -37.83
N ASN A 281 25.53 15.40 -37.61
CA ASN A 281 25.45 14.36 -38.64
C ASN A 281 24.11 14.33 -39.40
N ILE A 282 23.13 15.14 -38.99
CA ILE A 282 21.91 15.38 -39.76
C ILE A 282 22.18 16.52 -40.75
N PHE A 283 22.30 16.17 -42.04
CA PHE A 283 22.23 17.15 -43.12
C PHE A 283 20.85 17.80 -43.11
N TRP A 284 20.77 19.08 -42.75
CA TRP A 284 19.58 19.87 -42.96
C TRP A 284 19.54 20.30 -44.42
N GLU A 285 18.68 19.70 -45.24
CA GLU A 285 18.23 20.38 -46.47
C GLU A 285 17.19 21.42 -46.05
N THR A 286 17.63 22.64 -45.76
CA THR A 286 16.69 23.78 -45.76
C THR A 286 16.39 24.13 -47.20
N ARG A 287 15.23 23.72 -47.71
CA ARG A 287 14.65 24.36 -48.90
C ARG A 287 14.27 25.78 -48.51
N ILE A 288 15.04 26.76 -49.00
CA ILE A 288 14.68 28.19 -49.01
C ILE A 288 13.61 28.39 -50.09
#